data_AF-A0A1H0KGN2-F1
#
_entry.id   AF-A0A1H0KGN2-F1
#
_cell.length_a   1.000
_cell.length_b   1.000
_cell.length_c   1.000
_cell.angle_alpha   90.00
_cell.angle_beta   90.00
_cell.angle_gamma   90.00
#
_symmetry.space_group_name_H-M   'P 1'
#
loop_
_entity.id
_entity.type
_entity.pdbx_description
1 polymer ?
#
loop_
_entity_poly.entity_id
_entity_poly.type
_entity_poly.pdbx_seq_one_letter_code
_entity_poly.pdbx_strand_id
1 'polypeptide(L)'
;MLVYDKICNIDRDIFDCCHKNPGNETPGGDCCYDAWVKDLVQVTADWKQANADAQNKETEYNLTVEELERLKGWWSDWEATDEKADALCRQLELFTLHLCKVCMVTEKTNDAIEILFCMTEDLYIRVDKLKASYDKLIQCIQCLKRPELAPGVGIMKCIENYGAKLDAVILTRDVLITQIVTALELAYGMHLSICEDYGLKEVILYWKKKFNCGGTCGEQPNPNPYPQQQAKIEHSGYAKECCCLEPRISLPIDEDEYFIHLENDYKKLKNEVVQLKKDLDAAKEKRDALLSCKQSLEKAIEEVNPANKCK
;
A
#
# COMPACT_ATOMS: atom_id res chain seq x y z
N MET A 1 3.64 50.96 -8.89
CA MET A 1 4.60 51.55 -7.93
C MET A 1 4.19 52.99 -7.67
N LEU A 2 3.37 53.20 -6.65
CA LEU A 2 3.01 54.55 -6.18
C LEU A 2 3.91 54.84 -4.97
N VAL A 3 4.47 56.04 -4.92
CA VAL A 3 5.52 56.47 -3.98
C VAL A 3 4.92 56.69 -2.59
N TYR A 4 4.79 55.63 -1.79
CA TYR A 4 4.35 55.70 -0.39
C TYR A 4 5.42 56.30 0.55
N ASP A 5 6.69 56.33 0.11
CA ASP A 5 7.80 56.94 0.85
C ASP A 5 7.65 58.45 1.07
N LYS A 6 6.78 59.14 0.33
CA LYS A 6 6.54 60.58 0.52
C LYS A 6 5.57 60.92 1.65
N ILE A 7 4.80 59.94 2.15
CA ILE A 7 3.81 60.18 3.23
C ILE A 7 4.36 59.75 4.59
N CYS A 8 5.36 58.88 4.64
CA CYS A 8 5.93 58.36 5.90
C CYS A 8 7.29 58.97 6.28
N ASN A 9 7.99 59.68 5.38
CA ASN A 9 9.20 60.46 5.69
C ASN A 9 8.88 61.94 5.99
N ILE A 10 7.84 62.20 6.79
CA ILE A 10 7.44 63.58 7.15
C ILE A 10 7.99 63.99 8.53
N ASP A 11 9.13 63.45 8.97
CA ASP A 11 9.82 64.01 10.16
C ASP A 11 10.47 65.38 9.88
N ARG A 12 10.48 65.85 8.62
CA ARG A 12 11.02 67.18 8.26
C ARG A 12 10.07 68.12 7.52
N ASP A 13 8.97 67.63 6.96
CA ASP A 13 8.03 68.47 6.20
C ASP A 13 6.74 68.82 6.99
N ILE A 14 6.59 68.34 8.23
CA ILE A 14 5.48 68.73 9.14
C ILE A 14 5.47 70.25 9.41
N PHE A 15 6.62 70.92 9.31
CA PHE A 15 6.76 72.35 9.55
C PHE A 15 6.49 73.25 8.33
N ASP A 16 6.31 72.69 7.13
CA ASP A 16 6.23 73.49 5.90
C ASP A 16 4.82 73.99 5.55
N CYS A 17 3.80 73.53 6.28
CA CYS A 17 2.43 74.03 6.13
C CYS A 17 2.28 75.51 6.56
N CYS A 18 3.25 76.08 7.27
CA CYS A 18 3.22 77.48 7.72
C CYS A 18 3.95 78.46 6.77
N HIS A 19 4.43 78.05 5.60
CA HIS A 19 5.32 78.89 4.77
C HIS A 19 4.82 79.27 3.38
N LYS A 20 3.49 79.31 3.16
CA LYS A 20 2.92 79.94 1.95
C LYS A 20 1.97 81.10 2.29
N ASN A 21 2.54 82.30 2.20
CA ASN A 21 1.94 83.65 2.16
C ASN A 21 1.34 84.26 3.45
N PRO A 22 2.00 85.26 4.07
CA PRO A 22 1.41 86.16 5.07
C PRO A 22 0.66 87.30 4.36
N GLY A 23 -0.41 86.97 3.64
CA GLY A 23 -1.08 87.91 2.74
C GLY A 23 -2.56 87.66 2.54
N ASN A 24 -3.30 87.52 3.64
CA ASN A 24 -4.65 88.09 3.82
C ASN A 24 -5.20 87.63 5.17
N GLU A 25 -5.63 88.59 5.98
CA GLU A 25 -6.32 88.37 7.25
C GLU A 25 -7.68 87.71 6.98
N THR A 26 -7.74 86.39 7.20
CA THR A 26 -8.99 85.71 7.53
C THR A 26 -8.88 85.18 8.96
N PRO A 27 -9.79 85.53 9.87
CA PRO A 27 -9.73 85.11 11.26
C PRO A 27 -10.10 83.62 11.39
N GLY A 28 -9.15 82.80 11.83
CA GLY A 28 -9.45 81.52 12.50
C GLY A 28 -9.23 80.20 11.74
N GLY A 29 -8.22 80.07 10.88
CA GLY A 29 -7.88 78.78 10.26
C GLY A 29 -6.41 78.38 10.47
N ASP A 30 -6.14 77.42 11.36
CA ASP A 30 -4.82 76.80 11.54
C ASP A 30 -4.60 75.84 10.34
N CYS A 31 -3.96 76.32 9.27
CA CYS A 31 -3.88 75.66 7.95
C CYS A 31 -3.38 74.20 8.00
N CYS A 32 -2.64 73.81 9.04
CA CYS A 32 -2.14 72.45 9.25
C CYS A 32 -3.20 71.54 9.87
N TYR A 33 -4.01 72.06 10.79
CA TYR A 33 -5.01 71.28 11.53
C TYR A 33 -6.12 70.78 10.60
N ASP A 34 -6.69 71.67 9.79
CA ASP A 34 -7.75 71.30 8.85
C ASP A 34 -7.25 70.34 7.75
N ALA A 35 -5.99 70.48 7.34
CA ALA A 35 -5.33 69.57 6.39
C ALA A 35 -5.12 68.18 6.99
N TRP A 36 -4.59 68.08 8.22
CA TRP A 36 -4.38 66.80 8.89
C TRP A 36 -5.69 66.11 9.25
N VAL A 37 -6.72 66.84 9.64
CA VAL A 37 -8.06 66.28 9.88
C VAL A 37 -8.63 65.66 8.60
N LYS A 38 -8.43 66.31 7.44
CA LYS A 38 -8.84 65.77 6.14
C LYS A 38 -8.02 64.54 5.74
N ASP A 39 -6.71 64.57 5.95
CA ASP A 39 -5.81 63.44 5.68
C ASP A 39 -6.11 62.25 6.60
N LEU A 40 -6.48 62.50 7.86
CA LEU A 40 -6.92 61.46 8.81
C LEU A 40 -8.18 60.75 8.33
N VAL A 41 -9.14 61.46 7.75
CA VAL A 41 -10.36 60.85 7.16
C VAL A 41 -9.97 59.92 6.00
N GLN A 42 -9.06 60.37 5.13
CA GLN A 42 -8.59 59.58 3.99
C GLN A 42 -7.79 58.35 4.43
N VAL A 43 -6.79 58.51 5.29
CA VAL A 43 -5.97 57.41 5.82
C VAL A 43 -6.81 56.41 6.62
N THR A 44 -7.84 56.89 7.34
CA THR A 44 -8.78 55.99 8.03
C THR A 44 -9.62 55.18 7.05
N ALA A 45 -10.06 55.77 5.94
CA ALA A 45 -10.79 55.05 4.89
C ALA A 45 -9.89 54.00 4.20
N ASP A 46 -8.66 54.39 3.84
CA ASP A 46 -7.68 53.52 3.20
C ASP A 46 -7.25 52.37 4.13
N TRP A 47 -7.07 52.65 5.43
CA TRP A 47 -6.80 51.63 6.44
C TRP A 47 -7.95 50.64 6.58
N LYS A 48 -9.22 51.11 6.63
CA LYS A 48 -10.38 50.21 6.70
C LYS A 48 -10.43 49.28 5.49
N GLN A 49 -10.15 49.79 4.30
CA GLN A 49 -10.09 48.98 3.08
C GLN A 49 -8.94 47.97 3.12
N ALA A 50 -7.73 48.39 3.50
CA ALA A 50 -6.58 47.49 3.63
C ALA A 50 -6.77 46.44 4.73
N ASN A 51 -7.45 46.77 5.82
CA ASN A 51 -7.78 45.83 6.88
C ASN A 51 -8.79 44.77 6.40
N ALA A 52 -9.82 45.17 5.66
CA ALA A 52 -10.77 44.23 5.06
C ALA A 52 -10.10 43.31 4.02
N ASP A 53 -9.23 43.84 3.17
CA ASP A 53 -8.44 43.05 2.22
C ASP A 53 -7.54 42.02 2.93
N ALA A 54 -6.80 42.45 3.96
CA ALA A 54 -5.96 41.56 4.75
C ALA A 54 -6.77 40.46 5.46
N GLN A 55 -7.95 40.78 6.01
CA GLN A 55 -8.84 39.79 6.63
C GLN A 55 -9.41 38.77 5.64
N ASN A 56 -9.79 39.22 4.44
CA ASN A 56 -10.28 38.33 3.38
C ASN A 56 -9.17 37.37 2.93
N LYS A 57 -7.95 37.88 2.68
CA LYS A 57 -6.80 37.04 2.32
C LYS A 57 -6.38 36.09 3.44
N GLU A 58 -6.53 36.50 4.70
CA GLU A 58 -6.26 35.64 5.86
C GLU A 58 -7.25 34.47 5.92
N THR A 59 -8.53 34.76 5.66
CA THR A 59 -9.58 33.74 5.60
C THR A 59 -9.34 32.77 4.45
N GLU A 60 -9.05 33.28 3.26
CA GLU A 60 -8.73 32.48 2.08
C GLU A 60 -7.51 31.59 2.35
N TYR A 61 -6.40 32.16 2.82
CA TYR A 61 -5.20 31.40 3.19
C TYR A 61 -5.48 30.28 4.19
N ASN A 62 -6.23 30.56 5.26
CA ASN A 62 -6.55 29.55 6.27
C ASN A 62 -7.38 28.39 5.70
N LEU A 63 -8.40 28.70 4.88
CA LEU A 63 -9.21 27.67 4.22
C LEU A 63 -8.36 26.81 3.27
N THR A 64 -7.46 27.42 2.50
CA THR A 64 -6.58 26.69 1.58
C THR A 64 -5.56 25.82 2.32
N VAL A 65 -5.09 26.26 3.49
CA VAL A 65 -4.21 25.46 4.37
C VAL A 65 -4.95 24.26 4.96
N GLU A 66 -6.19 24.44 5.42
CA GLU A 66 -7.02 23.34 5.92
C GLU A 66 -7.26 22.28 4.84
N GLU A 67 -7.58 22.71 3.62
CA GLU A 67 -7.74 21.82 2.47
C GLU A 67 -6.42 21.09 2.13
N LEU A 68 -5.28 21.79 2.18
CA LEU A 68 -3.97 21.21 1.93
C LEU A 68 -3.63 20.10 2.93
N GLU A 69 -3.87 20.32 4.21
CA GLU A 69 -3.61 19.30 5.24
C GLU A 69 -4.56 18.11 5.09
N ARG A 70 -5.81 18.33 4.66
CA ARG A 70 -6.74 17.23 4.32
C ARG A 70 -6.23 16.40 3.14
N LEU A 71 -5.89 17.05 2.02
CA LEU A 71 -5.36 16.36 0.83
C LEU A 71 -4.05 15.64 1.11
N LYS A 72 -3.17 16.23 1.93
CA LYS A 72 -1.94 15.61 2.40
C LYS A 72 -2.20 14.33 3.20
N GLY A 73 -3.18 14.37 4.10
CA GLY A 73 -3.60 13.19 4.86
C GLY A 73 -4.09 12.08 3.94
N TRP A 74 -5.00 12.41 3.01
CA TRP A 74 -5.51 11.43 2.05
C TRP A 74 -4.40 10.87 1.18
N TRP A 75 -3.56 11.72 0.58
CA TRP A 75 -2.45 11.29 -0.26
C TRP A 75 -1.48 10.36 0.50
N SER A 76 -1.14 10.69 1.74
CA SER A 76 -0.30 9.84 2.59
C SER A 76 -0.94 8.49 2.93
N ASP A 77 -2.25 8.46 3.17
CA ASP A 77 -2.97 7.20 3.44
C ASP A 77 -2.97 6.30 2.20
N TRP A 78 -3.11 6.88 1.02
CA TRP A 78 -3.05 6.17 -0.26
C TRP A 78 -1.65 5.65 -0.57
N GLU A 79 -0.61 6.45 -0.38
CA GLU A 79 0.80 6.04 -0.54
C GLU A 79 1.12 4.86 0.40
N ALA A 80 0.72 4.94 1.68
CA ALA A 80 0.88 3.85 2.63
C ALA A 80 0.04 2.60 2.28
N THR A 81 -1.06 2.76 1.55
CA THR A 81 -1.89 1.65 1.08
C THR A 81 -1.27 0.99 -0.15
N ASP A 82 -0.71 1.78 -1.07
CA ASP A 82 0.03 1.29 -2.23
C ASP A 82 1.22 0.44 -1.79
N GLU A 83 2.08 0.96 -0.89
CA GLU A 83 3.22 0.21 -0.34
C GLU A 83 2.80 -1.15 0.26
N LYS A 84 1.64 -1.21 0.92
CA LYS A 84 1.10 -2.46 1.50
C LYS A 84 0.58 -3.41 0.43
N ALA A 85 -0.10 -2.89 -0.59
CA ALA A 85 -0.57 -3.69 -1.72
C ALA A 85 0.63 -4.30 -2.46
N ASP A 86 1.68 -3.50 -2.64
CA ASP A 86 2.93 -3.87 -3.30
C ASP A 86 3.69 -4.96 -2.50
N ALA A 87 3.79 -4.78 -1.18
CA ALA A 87 4.34 -5.79 -0.28
C ALA A 87 3.56 -7.11 -0.33
N LEU A 88 2.22 -7.04 -0.36
CA LEU A 88 1.36 -8.21 -0.47
C LEU A 88 1.54 -8.92 -1.83
N CYS A 89 1.67 -8.17 -2.92
CA CYS A 89 1.97 -8.74 -4.23
C CYS A 89 3.31 -9.49 -4.26
N ARG A 90 4.37 -8.91 -3.69
CA ARG A 90 5.68 -9.58 -3.57
C ARG A 90 5.59 -10.86 -2.73
N GLN A 91 4.82 -10.82 -1.63
CA GLN A 91 4.59 -12.01 -0.81
C GLN A 91 3.83 -13.10 -1.56
N LEU A 92 2.76 -12.74 -2.30
CA LEU A 92 2.01 -13.68 -3.12
C LEU A 92 2.88 -14.32 -4.20
N GLU A 93 3.79 -13.56 -4.81
CA GLU A 93 4.72 -14.07 -5.80
C GLU A 93 5.71 -15.08 -5.21
N LEU A 94 6.35 -14.74 -4.10
CA LEU A 94 7.24 -15.67 -3.37
C LEU A 94 6.48 -16.93 -2.95
N PHE A 95 5.27 -16.76 -2.42
CA PHE A 95 4.43 -17.87 -1.99
C PHE A 95 4.03 -18.78 -3.16
N THR A 96 3.66 -18.19 -4.31
CA THR A 96 3.37 -18.93 -5.56
C THR A 96 4.59 -19.75 -5.99
N LEU A 97 5.78 -19.14 -5.98
CA LEU A 97 7.03 -19.82 -6.36
C LEU A 97 7.36 -20.99 -5.42
N HIS A 98 7.14 -20.81 -4.12
CA HIS A 98 7.29 -21.89 -3.14
C HIS A 98 6.26 -23.00 -3.35
N LEU A 99 5.00 -22.66 -3.62
CA LEU A 99 3.95 -23.65 -3.90
C LEU A 99 4.29 -24.47 -5.15
N CYS A 100 4.76 -23.84 -6.23
CA CYS A 100 5.23 -24.57 -7.41
C CYS A 100 6.35 -25.56 -7.10
N LYS A 101 7.33 -25.15 -6.26
CA LYS A 101 8.41 -26.05 -5.81
C LYS A 101 7.87 -27.21 -4.98
N VAL A 102 6.98 -26.93 -4.02
CA VAL A 102 6.34 -27.95 -3.20
C VAL A 102 5.61 -28.94 -4.10
N CYS A 103 4.85 -28.47 -5.08
CA CYS A 103 4.13 -29.34 -5.99
C CYS A 103 5.03 -30.28 -6.80
N MET A 104 6.11 -29.77 -7.37
CA MET A 104 7.10 -30.61 -8.07
C MET A 104 7.75 -31.64 -7.15
N VAL A 105 8.03 -31.28 -5.89
CA VAL A 105 8.64 -32.21 -4.93
C VAL A 105 7.64 -33.26 -4.48
N THR A 106 6.39 -32.88 -4.21
CA THR A 106 5.32 -33.80 -3.81
C THR A 106 5.04 -34.82 -4.91
N GLU A 107 4.95 -34.38 -6.18
CA GLU A 107 4.78 -35.29 -7.33
C GLU A 107 5.89 -36.35 -7.38
N LYS A 108 7.17 -35.92 -7.34
CA LYS A 108 8.31 -36.85 -7.31
C LYS A 108 8.33 -37.76 -6.09
N THR A 109 7.81 -37.27 -4.96
CA THR A 109 7.71 -38.06 -3.73
C THR A 109 6.65 -39.14 -3.88
N ASN A 110 5.50 -38.83 -4.48
CA ASN A 110 4.47 -39.82 -4.81
C ASN A 110 5.05 -40.94 -5.69
N ASP A 111 5.70 -40.57 -6.80
CA ASP A 111 6.34 -41.53 -7.72
C ASP A 111 7.34 -42.44 -6.99
N ALA A 112 8.18 -41.87 -6.12
CA ALA A 112 9.18 -42.62 -5.37
C ALA A 112 8.55 -43.62 -4.38
N ILE A 113 7.47 -43.22 -3.70
CA ILE A 113 6.76 -44.11 -2.77
C ILE A 113 6.02 -45.21 -3.54
N GLU A 114 5.46 -44.92 -4.72
CA GLU A 114 4.84 -45.94 -5.57
C GLU A 114 5.84 -46.98 -6.06
N ILE A 115 7.02 -46.54 -6.52
CA ILE A 115 8.11 -47.45 -6.89
C ILE A 115 8.48 -48.33 -5.69
N LEU A 116 8.62 -47.74 -4.49
CA LEU A 116 8.93 -48.49 -3.27
C LEU A 116 7.84 -49.51 -2.93
N PHE A 117 6.56 -49.14 -3.09
CA PHE A 117 5.43 -50.04 -2.91
C PHE A 117 5.53 -51.23 -3.85
N CYS A 118 5.69 -51.01 -5.16
CA CYS A 118 5.82 -52.06 -6.15
C CYS A 118 7.02 -52.98 -5.90
N MET A 119 8.17 -52.41 -5.52
CA MET A 119 9.37 -53.19 -5.17
C MET A 119 9.14 -54.06 -3.93
N THR A 120 8.44 -53.53 -2.93
CA THR A 120 8.12 -54.23 -1.69
C THR A 120 7.12 -55.36 -1.95
N GLU A 121 6.10 -55.11 -2.77
CA GLU A 121 5.14 -56.11 -3.21
C GLU A 121 5.82 -57.27 -3.95
N ASP A 122 6.65 -56.98 -4.96
CA ASP A 122 7.39 -58.01 -5.71
C ASP A 122 8.32 -58.84 -4.79
N LEU A 123 9.02 -58.18 -3.86
CA LEU A 123 9.85 -58.86 -2.87
C LEU A 123 9.01 -59.88 -2.07
N TYR A 124 7.86 -59.47 -1.54
CA TYR A 124 7.03 -60.37 -0.74
C TYR A 124 6.37 -61.48 -1.56
N ILE A 125 6.01 -61.24 -2.81
CA ILE A 125 5.57 -62.29 -3.75
C ILE A 125 6.67 -63.37 -3.91
N ARG A 126 7.93 -62.95 -4.04
CA ARG A 126 9.07 -63.89 -4.15
C ARG A 126 9.31 -64.64 -2.84
N VAL A 127 9.23 -63.95 -1.70
CA VAL A 127 9.36 -64.56 -0.37
C VAL A 127 8.25 -65.60 -0.13
N ASP A 128 7.01 -65.31 -0.50
CA ASP A 128 5.88 -66.24 -0.36
C ASP A 128 6.07 -67.49 -1.23
N LYS A 129 6.56 -67.34 -2.48
CA LYS A 129 6.93 -68.48 -3.34
C LYS A 129 8.05 -69.33 -2.74
N LEU A 130 9.03 -68.68 -2.12
CA LEU A 130 10.15 -69.33 -1.45
C LEU A 130 9.68 -70.11 -0.22
N LYS A 131 8.75 -69.54 0.55
CA LYS A 131 8.10 -70.19 1.69
C LYS A 131 7.29 -71.40 1.27
N ALA A 132 6.48 -71.29 0.22
CA ALA A 132 5.74 -72.43 -0.32
C ALA A 132 6.68 -73.56 -0.79
N SER A 133 7.85 -73.22 -1.35
CA SER A 133 8.86 -74.21 -1.77
C SER A 133 9.55 -74.86 -0.57
N TYR A 134 9.87 -74.07 0.46
CA TYR A 134 10.40 -74.56 1.73
C TYR A 134 9.42 -75.52 2.43
N ASP A 135 8.15 -75.15 2.56
CA ASP A 135 7.13 -75.96 3.23
C ASP A 135 6.92 -77.31 2.51
N LYS A 136 6.93 -77.31 1.17
CA LYS A 136 6.92 -78.54 0.35
C LYS A 136 8.14 -79.42 0.63
N LEU A 137 9.34 -78.84 0.72
CA LEU A 137 10.57 -79.58 1.02
C LEU A 137 10.48 -80.23 2.40
N ILE A 138 10.06 -79.48 3.42
CA ILE A 138 9.83 -80.01 4.78
C ILE A 138 8.86 -81.18 4.76
N GLN A 139 7.74 -81.04 4.05
CA GLN A 139 6.75 -82.10 3.92
C GLN A 139 7.33 -83.36 3.25
N CYS A 140 8.12 -83.20 2.19
CA CYS A 140 8.81 -84.33 1.55
C CYS A 140 9.81 -85.03 2.48
N ILE A 141 10.59 -84.26 3.25
CA ILE A 141 11.54 -84.81 4.23
C ILE A 141 10.79 -85.62 5.31
N GLN A 142 9.69 -85.08 5.82
CA GLN A 142 8.85 -85.76 6.82
C GLN A 142 8.28 -87.09 6.29
N CYS A 143 7.92 -87.16 5.01
CA CYS A 143 7.45 -88.39 4.36
C CYS A 143 8.52 -89.49 4.26
N LEU A 144 9.81 -89.14 4.20
CA LEU A 144 10.90 -90.11 4.06
C LEU A 144 11.20 -90.90 5.34
N LYS A 145 10.78 -90.40 6.52
CA LYS A 145 10.96 -91.04 7.84
C LYS A 145 12.39 -91.55 8.12
N ARG A 146 13.41 -90.84 7.62
CA ARG A 146 14.82 -91.21 7.82
C ARG A 146 15.39 -90.62 9.11
N PRO A 147 16.06 -91.42 9.97
CA PRO A 147 16.61 -90.94 11.23
C PRO A 147 17.75 -89.92 11.05
N GLU A 148 18.49 -89.95 9.93
CA GLU A 148 19.53 -88.96 9.64
C GLU A 148 18.98 -87.57 9.31
N LEU A 149 17.68 -87.47 9.02
CA LEU A 149 16.94 -86.23 8.74
C LEU A 149 15.98 -85.88 9.88
N ALA A 150 16.22 -86.40 11.08
CA ALA A 150 15.45 -86.05 12.26
C ALA A 150 15.61 -84.55 12.59
N PRO A 151 14.58 -83.93 13.23
CA PRO A 151 14.63 -82.53 13.65
C PRO A 151 15.89 -82.21 14.47
N GLY A 152 16.52 -81.07 14.22
CA GLY A 152 17.72 -80.62 14.93
C GLY A 152 19.03 -81.35 14.61
N VAL A 153 19.04 -82.35 13.71
CA VAL A 153 20.23 -83.14 13.36
C VAL A 153 20.78 -82.73 12.00
N GLY A 154 22.11 -82.59 11.90
CA GLY A 154 22.82 -82.41 10.63
C GLY A 154 22.26 -81.26 9.77
N ILE A 155 21.90 -81.57 8.52
CA ILE A 155 21.34 -80.60 7.56
C ILE A 155 19.99 -80.04 8.00
N MET A 156 19.22 -80.79 8.81
CA MET A 156 17.89 -80.38 9.25
C MET A 156 17.93 -79.16 10.15
N LYS A 157 18.96 -79.05 11.02
CA LYS A 157 19.19 -77.86 11.85
C LYS A 157 19.39 -76.59 11.01
N CYS A 158 20.08 -76.69 9.88
CA CYS A 158 20.29 -75.57 8.96
C CYS A 158 18.99 -75.16 8.26
N ILE A 159 18.20 -76.15 7.83
CA ILE A 159 16.90 -75.92 7.17
C ILE A 159 15.91 -75.26 8.16
N GLU A 160 15.82 -75.74 9.40
CA GLU A 160 14.98 -75.13 10.44
C GLU A 160 15.35 -73.67 10.75
N ASN A 161 16.65 -73.37 10.85
CA ASN A 161 17.14 -72.01 11.04
C ASN A 161 16.79 -71.11 9.85
N TYR A 162 16.92 -71.63 8.63
CA TYR A 162 16.49 -70.93 7.42
C TYR A 162 14.98 -70.65 7.43
N GLY A 163 14.15 -71.63 7.83
CA GLY A 163 12.71 -71.45 7.99
C GLY A 163 12.35 -70.37 9.00
N ALA A 164 13.00 -70.36 10.16
CA ALA A 164 12.78 -69.33 11.18
C ALA A 164 13.12 -67.92 10.69
N LYS A 165 14.20 -67.77 9.91
CA LYS A 165 14.55 -66.49 9.27
C LYS A 165 13.54 -66.08 8.21
N LEU A 166 13.05 -67.04 7.42
CA LEU A 166 12.04 -66.79 6.40
C LEU A 166 10.72 -66.32 7.03
N ASP A 167 10.29 -66.96 8.11
CA ASP A 167 9.09 -66.57 8.86
C ASP A 167 9.27 -65.17 9.47
N ALA A 168 10.47 -64.86 9.99
CA ALA A 168 10.78 -63.52 10.50
C ALA A 168 10.68 -62.44 9.42
N VAL A 169 11.13 -62.71 8.19
CA VAL A 169 10.98 -61.77 7.05
C VAL A 169 9.50 -61.61 6.69
N ILE A 170 8.72 -62.69 6.62
CA ILE A 170 7.29 -62.63 6.32
C ILE A 170 6.53 -61.80 7.36
N LEU A 171 6.87 -61.93 8.64
CA LEU A 171 6.25 -61.14 9.71
C LEU A 171 6.47 -59.62 9.55
N THR A 172 7.52 -59.20 8.84
CA THR A 172 7.75 -57.77 8.57
C THR A 172 6.87 -57.21 7.44
N ARG A 173 6.19 -58.07 6.67
CA ARG A 173 5.37 -57.69 5.52
C ARG A 173 4.30 -56.69 5.87
N ASP A 174 3.41 -57.08 6.78
CA ASP A 174 2.20 -56.31 7.04
C ASP A 174 2.55 -54.94 7.63
N VAL A 175 3.62 -54.87 8.43
CA VAL A 175 4.15 -53.61 8.99
C VAL A 175 4.68 -52.70 7.88
N LEU A 176 5.53 -53.21 6.98
CA LEU A 176 6.11 -52.40 5.90
C LEU A 176 5.06 -51.95 4.88
N ILE A 177 4.16 -52.85 4.47
CA ILE A 177 3.07 -52.50 3.54
C ILE A 177 2.19 -51.42 4.15
N THR A 178 1.78 -51.57 5.42
CA THR A 178 0.96 -50.56 6.10
C THR A 178 1.64 -49.20 6.12
N GLN A 179 2.94 -49.15 6.46
CA GLN A 179 3.70 -47.89 6.48
C GLN A 179 3.79 -47.23 5.09
N ILE A 180 4.00 -48.01 4.03
CA ILE A 180 4.07 -47.49 2.67
C ILE A 180 2.70 -46.96 2.21
N VAL A 181 1.61 -47.69 2.51
CA VAL A 181 0.24 -47.25 2.17
C VAL A 181 -0.10 -45.95 2.88
N THR A 182 0.20 -45.83 4.18
CA THR A 182 0.00 -44.56 4.91
C THR A 182 0.83 -43.43 4.32
N ALA A 183 2.07 -43.70 3.91
CA ALA A 183 2.90 -42.69 3.24
C ALA A 183 2.30 -42.24 1.90
N LEU A 184 1.77 -43.17 1.10
CA LEU A 184 1.05 -42.85 -0.14
C LEU A 184 -0.17 -41.96 0.13
N GLU A 185 -1.03 -42.34 1.08
CA GLU A 185 -2.24 -41.58 1.42
C GLU A 185 -1.92 -40.14 1.82
N LEU A 186 -0.89 -39.95 2.66
CA LEU A 186 -0.44 -38.62 3.09
C LEU A 186 0.10 -37.79 1.92
N ALA A 187 0.93 -38.41 1.07
CA ALA A 187 1.58 -37.71 -0.03
C ALA A 187 0.58 -37.34 -1.14
N TYR A 188 -0.37 -38.22 -1.44
CA TYR A 188 -1.53 -37.91 -2.30
C TYR A 188 -2.41 -36.79 -1.70
N GLY A 189 -2.75 -36.88 -0.41
CA GLY A 189 -3.56 -35.85 0.26
C GLY A 189 -2.89 -34.47 0.23
N MET A 190 -1.57 -34.41 0.41
CA MET A 190 -0.80 -33.17 0.26
C MET A 190 -0.84 -32.64 -1.18
N HIS A 191 -0.69 -33.52 -2.18
CA HIS A 191 -0.75 -33.12 -3.59
C HIS A 191 -2.10 -32.50 -3.93
N LEU A 192 -3.22 -33.16 -3.58
CA LEU A 192 -4.57 -32.66 -3.83
C LEU A 192 -4.82 -31.30 -3.16
N SER A 193 -4.45 -31.18 -1.88
CA SER A 193 -4.74 -29.98 -1.09
C SER A 193 -3.94 -28.75 -1.52
N ILE A 194 -2.75 -28.96 -2.08
CA ILE A 194 -1.81 -27.88 -2.39
C ILE A 194 -1.79 -27.57 -3.90
N CYS A 195 -1.85 -28.59 -4.75
CA CYS A 195 -1.36 -28.52 -6.13
C CYS A 195 -2.42 -28.68 -7.22
N GLU A 196 -3.51 -29.39 -6.95
CA GLU A 196 -4.61 -29.55 -7.90
C GLU A 196 -5.41 -28.25 -8.13
N ASP A 197 -6.32 -28.30 -9.12
CA ASP A 197 -7.12 -27.19 -9.63
C ASP A 197 -8.04 -26.50 -8.60
N TYR A 198 -8.19 -27.09 -7.40
CA TYR A 198 -8.90 -26.49 -6.26
C TYR A 198 -8.04 -26.36 -4.99
N GLY A 199 -6.74 -26.65 -5.12
CA GLY A 199 -5.77 -26.57 -4.04
C GLY A 199 -5.35 -25.15 -3.73
N LEU A 200 -4.54 -25.01 -2.67
CA LEU A 200 -4.01 -23.71 -2.21
C LEU A 200 -3.34 -22.91 -3.33
N LYS A 201 -2.65 -23.57 -4.27
CA LYS A 201 -2.02 -22.93 -5.43
C LYS A 201 -3.01 -22.11 -6.26
N GLU A 202 -4.17 -22.65 -6.58
CA GLU A 202 -5.15 -21.95 -7.43
C GLU A 202 -5.77 -20.76 -6.68
N VAL A 203 -6.05 -20.91 -5.38
CA VAL A 203 -6.53 -19.81 -4.54
C VAL A 203 -5.53 -18.65 -4.53
N ILE A 204 -4.24 -18.96 -4.39
CA ILE A 204 -3.18 -17.94 -4.39
C ILE A 204 -3.01 -17.30 -5.77
N LEU A 205 -3.11 -18.07 -6.86
CA LEU A 205 -3.10 -17.52 -8.22
C LEU A 205 -4.30 -16.63 -8.49
N TYR A 206 -5.48 -16.99 -7.99
CA TYR A 206 -6.67 -16.15 -8.04
C TYR A 206 -6.44 -14.80 -7.37
N TRP A 207 -5.88 -14.80 -6.15
CA TRP A 207 -5.55 -13.55 -5.45
C TRP A 207 -4.49 -12.74 -6.21
N LYS A 208 -3.40 -13.38 -6.67
CA LYS A 208 -2.37 -12.71 -7.49
C LYS A 208 -2.98 -11.99 -8.70
N LYS A 209 -3.91 -12.64 -9.39
CA LYS A 209 -4.64 -12.05 -10.54
C LYS A 209 -5.61 -10.94 -10.11
N LYS A 210 -6.31 -11.12 -8.99
CA LYS A 210 -7.29 -10.14 -8.49
C LYS A 210 -6.63 -8.84 -8.06
N PHE A 211 -5.45 -8.93 -7.47
CA PHE A 211 -4.61 -7.79 -7.10
C PHE A 211 -3.82 -7.21 -8.29
N ASN A 212 -3.96 -7.78 -9.50
CA ASN A 212 -3.18 -7.39 -10.68
C ASN A 212 -1.66 -7.36 -10.39
N CYS A 213 -1.17 -8.28 -9.56
CA CYS A 213 0.24 -8.41 -9.19
C CYS A 213 1.05 -8.87 -10.42
N GLY A 214 1.34 -7.93 -11.29
CA GLY A 214 1.88 -8.11 -12.63
C GLY A 214 2.02 -6.76 -13.33
N GLY A 215 2.59 -5.78 -12.62
CA GLY A 215 3.08 -4.55 -13.24
C GLY A 215 4.37 -4.82 -14.03
N THR A 216 4.56 -4.07 -15.09
CA THR A 216 5.74 -4.07 -15.97
C THR A 216 7.03 -3.68 -15.22
N CYS A 217 7.51 -4.53 -14.34
CA CYS A 217 8.87 -4.48 -13.82
C CYS A 217 9.65 -5.67 -14.37
N GLY A 218 10.09 -5.54 -15.63
CA GLY A 218 11.37 -6.10 -16.06
C GLY A 218 11.48 -7.61 -16.32
N GLU A 219 10.39 -8.39 -16.44
CA GLU A 219 10.51 -9.76 -16.94
C GLU A 219 9.62 -9.98 -18.16
N GLN A 220 10.28 -10.22 -19.30
CA GLN A 220 9.63 -10.68 -20.52
C GLN A 220 8.81 -11.95 -20.19
N PRO A 221 7.51 -11.99 -20.53
CA PRO A 221 6.74 -13.19 -20.37
C PRO A 221 7.29 -14.23 -21.34
N ASN A 222 7.92 -15.26 -20.80
CA ASN A 222 8.23 -16.47 -21.54
C ASN A 222 6.89 -17.03 -22.07
N PRO A 223 6.68 -17.14 -23.39
CA PRO A 223 5.37 -17.49 -23.92
C PRO A 223 5.13 -18.99 -23.71
N ASN A 224 4.28 -19.34 -22.74
CA ASN A 224 3.83 -20.72 -22.61
C ASN A 224 2.72 -21.00 -23.65
N PRO A 225 2.83 -22.07 -24.47
CA PRO A 225 1.99 -22.30 -25.63
C PRO A 225 0.76 -23.14 -25.27
N TYR A 226 -0.28 -22.52 -24.71
CA TYR A 226 -1.59 -23.16 -24.60
C TYR A 226 -2.69 -22.17 -25.03
N PRO A 227 -3.45 -22.47 -26.10
CA PRO A 227 -4.51 -21.59 -26.57
C PRO A 227 -5.68 -21.61 -25.57
N GLN A 228 -5.84 -20.54 -24.80
CA GLN A 228 -7.06 -20.30 -24.03
C GLN A 228 -8.21 -20.02 -25.01
N GLN A 229 -9.14 -20.96 -25.11
CA GLN A 229 -10.41 -20.76 -25.77
C GLN A 229 -11.21 -19.70 -25.01
N GLN A 230 -11.46 -18.55 -25.66
CA GLN A 230 -12.34 -17.53 -25.14
C GLN A 230 -13.79 -18.03 -25.17
N ALA A 231 -14.39 -18.21 -24.01
CA ALA A 231 -15.83 -18.39 -23.89
C ALA A 231 -16.54 -17.08 -24.26
N LYS A 232 -17.17 -17.06 -25.44
CA LYS A 232 -18.13 -16.02 -25.82
C LYS A 232 -19.41 -16.20 -25.01
N ILE A 233 -19.71 -15.25 -24.15
CA ILE A 233 -21.08 -15.01 -23.72
C ILE A 233 -21.41 -13.58 -24.17
N GLU A 234 -22.23 -13.48 -25.21
CA GLU A 234 -22.86 -12.22 -25.61
C GLU A 234 -23.97 -11.91 -24.60
N HIS A 235 -23.90 -10.73 -23.97
CA HIS A 235 -25.01 -10.18 -23.20
C HIS A 235 -25.72 -9.09 -23.99
N SER A 236 -27.00 -9.35 -24.22
CA SER A 236 -27.97 -8.54 -24.93
C SER A 236 -28.37 -7.27 -24.17
N GLY A 237 -28.53 -6.17 -24.91
CA GLY A 237 -29.67 -5.26 -24.77
C GLY A 237 -29.72 -4.29 -23.58
N TYR A 238 -29.28 -3.04 -23.83
CA TYR A 238 -29.79 -1.78 -23.30
C TYR A 238 -30.32 -1.71 -21.85
N ALA A 239 -29.45 -1.28 -20.94
CA ALA A 239 -29.75 -0.26 -19.93
C ALA A 239 -28.41 0.38 -19.49
N LYS A 240 -28.09 1.55 -20.04
CA LYS A 240 -26.88 2.32 -19.69
C LYS A 240 -27.20 3.23 -18.51
N GLU A 241 -27.44 2.63 -17.36
CA GLU A 241 -27.31 3.29 -16.06
C GLU A 241 -26.44 2.39 -15.20
N CYS A 242 -25.13 2.45 -15.43
CA CYS A 242 -24.23 1.94 -14.40
C CYS A 242 -24.35 2.90 -13.22
N CYS A 243 -25.04 2.48 -12.15
CA CYS A 243 -24.72 2.92 -10.79
C CYS A 243 -23.34 2.36 -10.41
N CYS A 244 -22.33 2.66 -11.22
CA CYS A 244 -20.94 2.45 -10.88
C CYS A 244 -20.65 3.50 -9.81
N LEU A 245 -20.63 3.09 -8.54
CA LEU A 245 -19.98 3.87 -7.49
C LEU A 245 -18.50 4.00 -7.91
N GLU A 246 -18.19 5.08 -8.61
CA GLU A 246 -16.82 5.53 -8.85
C GLU A 246 -16.35 6.29 -7.59
N PRO A 247 -15.08 6.13 -7.19
CA PRO A 247 -14.01 5.45 -7.92
C PRO A 247 -13.91 3.94 -7.59
N ARG A 248 -13.70 3.12 -8.63
CA ARG A 248 -13.20 1.75 -8.47
C ARG A 248 -11.68 1.82 -8.46
N ILE A 249 -11.10 1.61 -7.29
CA ILE A 249 -9.65 1.49 -7.12
C ILE A 249 -9.14 0.34 -7.99
N SER A 250 -8.28 0.67 -8.94
CA SER A 250 -7.50 -0.29 -9.70
C SER A 250 -6.13 -0.49 -9.05
N LEU A 251 -5.57 -1.68 -9.23
CA LEU A 251 -4.22 -1.99 -8.79
C LEU A 251 -3.32 -2.14 -10.02
N PRO A 252 -2.06 -1.68 -9.95
CA PRO A 252 -1.42 -1.02 -8.80
C PRO A 252 -1.97 0.41 -8.56
N ILE A 253 -1.93 0.90 -7.31
CA ILE A 253 -2.67 2.11 -6.91
C ILE A 253 -2.03 3.36 -7.51
N ASP A 254 -0.72 3.34 -7.71
CA ASP A 254 0.07 4.39 -8.34
C ASP A 254 -0.30 4.66 -9.81
N GLU A 255 -0.83 3.66 -10.51
CA GLU A 255 -1.35 3.78 -11.88
C GLU A 255 -2.83 4.22 -11.93
N ASP A 256 -3.51 4.29 -10.78
CA ASP A 256 -4.92 4.66 -10.72
C ASP A 256 -5.14 6.15 -11.01
N GLU A 257 -6.08 6.44 -11.93
CA GLU A 257 -6.35 7.80 -12.37
C GLU A 257 -6.76 8.72 -11.22
N TYR A 258 -7.51 8.20 -10.25
CA TYR A 258 -7.92 8.98 -9.07
C TYR A 258 -6.72 9.38 -8.22
N PHE A 259 -5.77 8.46 -8.02
CA PHE A 259 -4.57 8.74 -7.23
C PHE A 259 -3.65 9.75 -7.93
N ILE A 260 -3.50 9.64 -9.25
CA ILE A 260 -2.75 10.62 -10.05
C ILE A 260 -3.39 12.02 -9.96
N HIS A 261 -4.71 12.13 -10.05
CA HIS A 261 -5.41 13.41 -9.89
C HIS A 261 -5.23 13.96 -8.47
N LEU A 262 -5.34 13.12 -7.44
CA LEU A 262 -5.14 13.53 -6.04
C LEU A 262 -3.73 14.08 -5.80
N GLU A 263 -2.69 13.43 -6.35
CA GLU A 263 -1.32 13.89 -6.24
C GLU A 263 -1.13 15.26 -6.93
N ASN A 264 -1.72 15.43 -8.12
CA ASN A 264 -1.67 16.68 -8.86
C ASN A 264 -2.39 17.82 -8.13
N ASP A 265 -3.57 17.56 -7.57
CA ASP A 265 -4.34 18.53 -6.78
C ASP A 265 -3.58 18.94 -5.52
N TYR A 266 -2.98 17.99 -4.81
CA TYR A 266 -2.12 18.26 -3.67
C TYR A 266 -0.92 19.16 -4.06
N LYS A 267 -0.21 18.83 -5.14
CA LYS A 267 0.93 19.63 -5.64
C LYS A 267 0.50 21.05 -6.05
N LYS A 268 -0.65 21.18 -6.72
CA LYS A 268 -1.20 22.47 -7.15
C LYS A 268 -1.55 23.33 -5.95
N LEU A 269 -2.30 22.79 -5.00
CA LEU A 269 -2.75 23.51 -3.81
C LEU A 269 -1.57 23.91 -2.91
N LYS A 270 -0.54 23.07 -2.83
CA LYS A 270 0.71 23.39 -2.13
C LYS A 270 1.38 24.64 -2.70
N ASN A 271 1.40 24.80 -4.02
CA ASN A 271 1.94 25.99 -4.66
C ASN A 271 1.05 27.22 -4.43
N GLU A 272 -0.27 27.03 -4.42
CA GLU A 272 -1.24 28.09 -4.16
C GLU A 272 -1.12 28.64 -2.73
N VAL A 273 -0.98 27.78 -1.72
CA VAL A 273 -0.74 28.18 -0.33
C VAL A 273 0.52 29.04 -0.19
N VAL A 274 1.61 28.69 -0.90
CA VAL A 274 2.85 29.49 -0.90
C VAL A 274 2.62 30.88 -1.49
N GLN A 275 1.80 31.00 -2.53
CA GLN A 275 1.48 32.27 -3.16
C GLN A 275 0.55 33.12 -2.28
N LEU A 276 -0.54 32.53 -1.77
CA LEU A 276 -1.46 33.18 -0.85
C LEU A 276 -0.76 33.69 0.42
N LYS A 277 0.24 32.94 0.92
CA LYS A 277 1.04 33.38 2.06
C LYS A 277 1.77 34.69 1.78
N LYS A 278 2.41 34.81 0.61
CA LYS A 278 3.09 36.05 0.19
C LYS A 278 2.10 37.21 0.04
N ASP A 279 0.95 36.94 -0.56
CA ASP A 279 -0.08 37.97 -0.79
C ASP A 279 -0.73 38.44 0.51
N LEU A 280 -0.86 37.55 1.50
CA LEU A 280 -1.30 37.85 2.85
C LEU A 280 -0.27 38.69 3.61
N ASP A 281 1.01 38.30 3.57
CA ASP A 281 2.08 39.03 4.26
C ASP A 281 2.20 40.46 3.71
N ALA A 282 2.17 40.63 2.38
CA ALA A 282 2.15 41.95 1.74
C ALA A 282 0.89 42.79 2.12
N ALA A 283 -0.28 42.16 2.24
CA ALA A 283 -1.50 42.86 2.67
C ALA A 283 -1.44 43.27 4.14
N LYS A 284 -0.88 42.43 5.02
CA LYS A 284 -0.64 42.73 6.44
C LYS A 284 0.35 43.89 6.61
N GLU A 285 1.46 43.88 5.86
CA GLU A 285 2.42 44.99 5.85
C GLU A 285 1.76 46.32 5.46
N LYS A 286 0.94 46.32 4.39
CA LYS A 286 0.21 47.52 3.96
C LYS A 286 -0.79 48.00 5.02
N ARG A 287 -1.54 47.08 5.64
CA ARG A 287 -2.48 47.38 6.73
C ARG A 287 -1.74 48.02 7.91
N ASP A 288 -0.62 47.45 8.31
CA ASP A 288 0.14 47.88 9.49
C ASP A 288 0.82 49.23 9.26
N ALA A 289 1.33 49.48 8.05
CA ALA A 289 1.83 50.79 7.65
C ALA A 289 0.74 51.88 7.73
N LEU A 290 -0.47 51.59 7.20
CA LEU A 290 -1.59 52.52 7.26
C LEU A 290 -2.11 52.72 8.70
N LEU A 291 -2.08 51.68 9.54
CA LEU A 291 -2.43 51.79 10.95
C LEU A 291 -1.45 52.70 11.70
N SER A 292 -0.14 52.55 11.45
CA SER A 292 0.90 53.40 12.02
C SER A 292 0.74 54.86 11.58
N CYS A 293 0.46 55.09 10.30
CA CYS A 293 0.20 56.43 9.76
C CYS A 293 -1.05 57.06 10.42
N LYS A 294 -2.14 56.29 10.53
CA LYS A 294 -3.36 56.72 11.22
C LYS A 294 -3.10 57.13 12.67
N GLN A 295 -2.42 56.27 13.44
CA GLN A 295 -2.10 56.54 14.85
C GLN A 295 -1.18 57.76 15.02
N SER A 296 -0.25 57.97 14.08
CA SER A 296 0.65 59.14 14.09
C SER A 296 -0.12 60.43 13.82
N LEU A 297 -1.04 60.42 12.85
CA LEU A 297 -1.92 61.55 12.55
C LEU A 297 -2.90 61.84 13.70
N GLU A 298 -3.49 60.82 14.31
CA GLU A 298 -4.37 60.98 15.48
C GLU A 298 -3.64 61.69 16.64
N LYS A 299 -2.40 61.30 16.93
CA LYS A 299 -1.55 61.94 17.95
C LYS A 299 -1.19 63.39 17.59
N ALA A 300 -0.76 63.64 16.35
CA ALA A 300 -0.39 64.98 15.89
C ALA A 300 -1.57 65.96 15.94
N ILE A 301 -2.78 65.50 15.60
CA ILE A 301 -4.01 66.29 15.69
C ILE A 301 -4.39 66.56 17.16
N GLU A 302 -4.24 65.58 18.04
CA GLU A 302 -4.54 65.74 19.48
C GLU A 302 -3.62 66.79 20.15
N GLU A 303 -2.33 66.79 19.79
CA GLU A 303 -1.33 67.75 20.28
C GLU A 303 -1.58 69.19 19.81
N VAL A 304 -2.11 69.35 18.59
CA VAL A 304 -2.31 70.67 17.95
C VAL A 304 -3.76 71.18 18.06
N ASN A 305 -4.65 70.39 18.66
CA ASN A 305 -6.09 70.69 18.79
C ASN A 305 -6.35 72.10 19.38
N PRO A 306 -7.04 73.01 18.65
CA PRO A 306 -7.36 74.35 19.12
C PRO A 306 -8.17 74.38 20.43
N ALA A 307 -8.94 73.33 20.73
CA ALA A 307 -9.68 73.20 21.98
C ALA A 307 -8.78 72.95 23.20
N ASN A 308 -7.56 72.44 22.98
CA ASN A 308 -6.56 72.22 24.03
C ASN A 308 -5.63 73.43 24.25
N LYS A 309 -5.56 74.37 23.29
CA LYS A 309 -4.72 75.58 23.35
C LYS A 309 -5.34 76.73 24.19
N CYS A 310 -6.63 76.68 24.51
CA CYS A 310 -7.31 77.64 25.38
C CYS A 310 -7.74 76.98 26.70
N LYS A 311 -6.80 76.91 27.65
CA LYS A 311 -7.09 76.78 29.09
C LYS A 311 -6.30 77.85 29.84
#